data_AF-A0A7C2M6Z3-F1
#
_entry.id   AF-A0A7C2M6Z3-F1
#
_cell.length_a   1.000
_cell.length_b   1.000
_cell.length_c   1.000
_cell.angle_alpha   90.00
_cell.angle_beta   90.00
_cell.angle_gamma   90.00
#
_symmetry.space_group_name_H-M   'P 1'
#
loop_
_entity.id
_entity.type
_entity.pdbx_description
1 polymer ?
#
loop_
_entity_poly.entity_id
_entity_poly.type
_entity_poly.pdbx_seq_one_letter_code
_entity_poly.pdbx_strand_id
1 'polypeptide(L)' 'KVVTGDLEMLETVVYTEILQELDVSRYRELPVIIKGCSRKPVPKNAYLQLVNKLQPVVKSIMYGEACSSVPLYKK' A
#
# COMPACT_ATOMS: atom_id res chain seq x y z
N LYS A 1 -12.66 17.65 0.31
CA LYS A 1 -11.37 18.05 0.92
C LYS A 1 -10.75 19.14 0.07
N VAL A 2 -10.13 20.15 0.66
CA VAL A 2 -9.41 21.19 -0.07
C VAL A 2 -7.93 21.05 0.27
N VAL A 3 -7.07 21.00 -0.74
CA VAL A 3 -5.60 20.85 -0.61
C VAL A 3 -4.97 21.89 -1.53
N THR A 4 -3.99 22.63 -1.05
CA THR A 4 -3.15 23.48 -1.88
C THR A 4 -2.09 22.62 -2.57
N GLY A 5 -2.06 22.63 -3.90
CA GLY A 5 -1.13 21.81 -4.69
C GLY A 5 -1.75 21.37 -6.00
N ASP A 6 -1.26 20.27 -6.54
CA ASP A 6 -1.75 19.65 -7.77
C ASP A 6 -2.62 18.41 -7.48
N LEU A 7 -3.05 17.73 -8.55
CA LEU A 7 -3.87 16.53 -8.45
C LEU A 7 -3.12 15.37 -7.75
N GLU A 8 -1.81 15.22 -7.98
CA GLU A 8 -1.01 14.17 -7.35
C GLU A 8 -0.91 14.37 -5.83
N MET A 9 -0.77 15.62 -5.40
CA MET A 9 -0.76 15.97 -3.99
C MET A 9 -2.11 15.72 -3.33
N LEU A 10 -3.22 16.07 -4.01
CA LEU A 10 -4.56 15.75 -3.53
C LEU A 10 -4.75 14.24 -3.37
N GLU A 11 -4.37 13.44 -4.36
CA GLU A 11 -4.47 11.98 -4.30
C GLU A 11 -3.59 11.41 -3.17
N THR A 12 -2.34 11.86 -3.05
CA THR A 12 -1.42 11.42 -1.99
C THR A 12 -2.01 11.66 -0.61
N VAL A 13 -2.60 12.83 -0.40
CA VAL A 13 -3.26 13.21 0.86
C VAL A 13 -4.48 12.33 1.14
N VAL A 14 -5.28 12.00 0.13
CA VAL A 14 -6.43 11.09 0.28
C VAL A 14 -5.98 9.66 0.60
N TYR A 15 -4.99 9.12 -0.13
CA TYR A 15 -4.47 7.77 0.13
C TYR A 15 -3.84 7.64 1.52
N THR A 16 -3.13 8.67 1.98
CA THR A 16 -2.49 8.68 3.30
C THR A 16 -3.53 8.47 4.42
N GLU A 17 -4.66 9.18 4.37
CA GLU A 17 -5.73 9.03 5.37
C GLU A 17 -6.38 7.64 5.31
N ILE A 18 -6.73 7.17 4.11
CA ILE A 18 -7.32 5.84 3.93
C ILE A 18 -6.37 4.76 4.47
N LEU A 19 -5.07 4.87 4.20
CA LEU A 19 -4.06 3.93 4.68
C LEU A 19 -3.85 4.05 6.19
N GLN A 20 -3.99 5.22 6.80
CA GLN A 20 -3.91 5.39 8.26
C GLN A 20 -5.06 4.70 8.98
N GLU A 21 -6.27 4.72 8.42
CA GLU A 21 -7.46 4.08 9.00
C GLU A 21 -7.60 2.60 8.62
N LEU A 22 -6.87 2.13 7.60
CA LEU A 22 -6.91 0.74 7.16
C LEU A 22 -6.50 -0.23 8.28
N ASP A 23 -7.44 -1.07 8.71
CA ASP A 23 -7.14 -2.15 9.65
C ASP A 23 -6.43 -3.32 8.95
N VAL A 24 -5.16 -3.48 9.31
CA VAL A 24 -4.26 -4.52 8.81
C VAL A 24 -4.12 -5.72 9.76
N SER A 25 -4.79 -5.71 10.91
CA SER A 25 -4.69 -6.78 11.92
C SER A 25 -5.10 -8.15 11.36
N ARG A 26 -6.06 -8.17 10.44
CA ARG A 26 -6.52 -9.37 9.71
C ARG A 26 -5.44 -10.08 8.89
N TYR A 27 -4.31 -9.42 8.61
CA TYR A 27 -3.20 -9.97 7.83
C TYR A 27 -2.05 -10.49 8.69
N ARG A 28 -2.25 -10.58 10.02
CA ARG A 28 -1.22 -11.01 10.96
C ARG A 28 -0.65 -12.38 10.59
N GLU A 29 0.69 -12.42 10.46
CA GLU A 29 1.47 -13.63 10.13
C GLU A 29 1.11 -14.31 8.79
N LEU A 30 0.34 -13.63 7.93
CA LEU A 30 0.01 -14.11 6.60
C LEU A 30 1.00 -13.58 5.56
N PRO A 31 1.26 -14.32 4.46
CA PRO A 31 1.89 -13.76 3.27
C PRO A 31 0.91 -12.82 2.55
N VAL A 32 1.36 -11.63 2.16
CA VAL A 32 0.54 -10.63 1.48
C VAL A 32 1.18 -10.22 0.14
N ILE A 33 0.34 -10.05 -0.88
CA ILE A 33 0.74 -9.49 -2.18
C ILE A 33 0.06 -8.12 -2.35
N ILE A 34 0.85 -7.08 -2.57
CA ILE A 34 0.37 -5.74 -2.94
C ILE A 34 0.25 -5.68 -4.46
N LYS A 35 -0.97 -5.60 -4.96
CA LYS A 35 -1.25 -5.50 -6.40
C LYS A 35 -1.00 -4.08 -6.91
N GLY A 36 -0.09 -3.91 -7.87
CA GLY A 36 0.25 -2.62 -8.47
C GLY A 36 -0.61 -2.22 -9.69
N CYS A 37 -1.26 -3.18 -10.34
CA CYS A 37 -2.15 -2.89 -11.46
C CYS A 37 -3.53 -2.47 -10.94
N SER A 38 -3.75 -1.16 -10.93
CA SER A 38 -5.04 -0.54 -10.58
C SER A 38 -5.54 0.26 -11.79
N ARG A 39 -6.87 0.25 -12.00
CA ARG A 39 -7.50 1.02 -13.09
C ARG A 39 -7.42 2.54 -12.88
N LYS A 40 -7.14 2.96 -11.65
CA LYS A 40 -6.99 4.36 -11.25
C LYS A 40 -5.52 4.60 -10.90
N PRO A 41 -4.96 5.79 -11.20
CA PRO A 41 -3.62 6.11 -10.72
C PRO A 41 -3.56 5.99 -9.19
N VAL A 42 -2.54 5.30 -8.71
CA VAL A 42 -2.21 5.21 -7.28
C VAL A 42 -0.88 5.96 -7.12
N PRO A 43 -0.81 6.99 -6.26
CA PRO A 43 0.43 7.70 -5.98
C PRO A 43 1.51 6.74 -5.51
N LYS A 44 2.75 6.91 -6.00
CA LYS A 44 3.87 6.03 -5.64
C LYS A 44 4.07 5.93 -4.12
N ASN A 45 3.88 7.04 -3.42
CA ASN A 45 4.00 7.11 -1.97
C ASN A 45 2.99 6.22 -1.22
N ALA A 46 1.80 5.97 -1.80
CA ALA A 46 0.80 5.12 -1.17
C ALA A 46 1.30 3.67 -1.01
N TYR A 47 2.04 3.15 -1.99
CA TYR A 47 2.65 1.82 -1.90
C TYR A 47 3.69 1.74 -0.77
N LEU A 48 4.53 2.78 -0.63
CA LEU A 48 5.53 2.83 0.43
C LEU A 48 4.89 2.88 1.82
N GLN A 49 3.85 3.69 1.98
CA GLN A 49 3.10 3.77 3.24
C GLN A 49 2.41 2.45 3.59
N LEU A 50 1.79 1.79 2.60
CA LEU A 50 1.15 0.49 2.82
C LEU A 50 2.18 -0.58 3.21
N VAL A 51 3.34 -0.62 2.55
CA VAL A 51 4.42 -1.55 2.90
C VAL A 51 4.88 -1.31 4.35
N ASN A 52 5.15 -0.06 4.73
CA ASN A 52 5.57 0.29 6.09
C ASN A 52 4.53 -0.16 7.13
N LYS A 53 3.24 0.09 6.86
CA LYS A 53 2.15 -0.31 7.76
C LYS A 53 1.98 -1.84 7.87
N LEU A 54 2.21 -2.59 6.79
CA LEU A 54 2.08 -4.05 6.77
C LEU A 54 3.28 -4.77 7.40
N GLN A 55 4.50 -4.27 7.19
CA GLN A 55 5.76 -4.89 7.64
C GLN A 55 5.76 -5.42 9.08
N PRO A 56 5.28 -4.68 10.11
CA PRO A 56 5.30 -5.18 11.48
C PRO A 56 4.30 -6.33 11.75
N VAL A 57 3.29 -6.50 10.89
CA VAL A 57 2.14 -7.39 11.12
C VAL A 57 2.23 -8.69 10.31
N VAL A 58 2.65 -8.60 9.05
CA VAL A 58 2.61 -9.73 8.09
C VAL A 58 3.87 -10.60 8.15
N LYS A 59 3.82 -11.79 7.54
CA LYS A 59 4.98 -12.69 7.44
C LYS A 59 5.91 -12.32 6.28
N SER A 60 5.34 -11.89 5.15
CA SER A 60 6.07 -11.46 3.97
C SER A 60 5.22 -10.54 3.11
N ILE A 61 5.88 -9.67 2.35
CA ILE A 61 5.25 -8.77 1.37
C ILE A 61 5.85 -9.06 0.00
N MET A 62 4.98 -9.27 -0.98
CA MET A 62 5.35 -9.28 -2.40
C MET A 62 4.64 -8.14 -3.12
N TYR A 63 5.18 -7.70 -4.25
CA TYR A 63 4.55 -6.70 -5.12
C TYR A 63 4.42 -7.23 -6.54
N GLY A 64 3.25 -7.03 -7.14
CA GLY A 64 2.95 -7.50 -8.49
C GLY A 64 1.64 -8.27 -8.56
N GLU A 65 1.53 -9.19 -9.51
CA GLU A 65 0.37 -10.07 -9.62
C GLU A 65 0.68 -11.45 -9.05
N ALA A 66 -0.36 -12.25 -8.76
CA ALA A 66 -0.20 -13.57 -8.16
C ALA A 66 0.76 -14.47 -8.96
N CYS A 67 0.74 -14.36 -10.29
CA CYS A 67 1.61 -15.12 -11.19
C CYS A 67 2.96 -14.43 -11.48
N SER A 68 3.15 -13.17 -11.07
CA SER A 68 4.30 -12.33 -11.44
C SER A 68 4.62 -11.30 -10.35
N SER A 69 4.97 -11.79 -9.17
CA SER A 69 5.30 -10.92 -8.02
C SER A 69 6.76 -11.03 -7.61
N VAL A 70 7.32 -9.91 -7.17
CA VAL A 70 8.67 -9.80 -6.62
C VAL A 70 8.61 -9.67 -5.10
N PRO A 71 9.53 -10.32 -4.36
CA PRO A 71 9.57 -10.18 -2.91
C PRO A 71 10.05 -8.78 -2.52
N LEU A 72 9.34 -8.13 -1.60
CA LEU A 72 9.74 -6.84 -1.02
C LEU A 72 10.20 -6.97 0.44
N TYR A 73 9.62 -7.91 1.17
CA TYR A 73 9.94 -8.12 2.58
C TYR A 73 9.66 -9.57 2.98
N LYS A 74 10.52 -10.13 3.83
CA LYS A 74 10.34 -11.41 4.49
C LYS A 74 10.97 -11.33 5.87
N LYS A 75 10.23 -11.79 6.88
CA LYS A 75 10.70 -11.86 8.27
C LYS A 75 11.70 -12.99 8.47
#